data_AF-A0A2T2T5T0-F1
#
_entry.id   AF-A0A2T2T5T0-F1
#
_cell.length_a   1.000
_cell.length_b   1.000
_cell.length_c   1.000
_cell.angle_alpha   90.00
_cell.angle_beta   90.00
_cell.angle_gamma   90.00
#
_symmetry.space_group_name_H-M   'P 1'
#
loop_
_entity.id
_entity.type
_entity.pdbx_description
1 polymer ?
#
loop_
_entity_poly.entity_id
_entity_poly.type
_entity_poly.pdbx_seq_one_letter_code
_entity_poly.pdbx_strand_id
1 'polypeptide(L)'
;MLLADLASLRGGPEGRWAHAASSSVTEKTPPRAARSSAGSAPTDSIRCRVPAGDVLITTLPERVAGRTVAAYDMLRTPALSNLAGRSFFWRTRPHDQGRHRLLFRARFDTTAAADRTAAPDTLAMIVTVTSD
;
A
#
# COMPACT_ATOMS: atom_id res chain seq x y z
N MET A 1 -66.14 21.53 29.70
CA MET A 1 -67.00 20.74 30.62
C MET A 1 -66.13 19.60 31.12
N LEU A 2 -65.43 19.77 32.24
CA LEU A 2 -65.81 19.53 33.64
C LEU A 2 -65.56 18.07 34.07
N LEU A 3 -64.61 17.92 35.03
CA LEU A 3 -64.44 16.88 36.07
C LEU A 3 -64.02 15.47 35.59
N ALA A 4 -62.88 14.89 36.03
CA ALA A 4 -62.50 14.46 37.40
C ALA A 4 -63.54 13.49 37.98
N ASP A 5 -63.26 12.42 38.70
CA ASP A 5 -62.12 11.70 39.26
C ASP A 5 -62.79 10.43 39.86
N LEU A 6 -62.12 9.28 39.99
CA LEU A 6 -62.25 8.43 41.17
C LEU A 6 -61.18 7.33 41.17
N ALA A 7 -60.25 7.52 42.08
CA ALA A 7 -59.15 6.66 42.45
C ALA A 7 -59.56 5.34 43.12
N SER A 8 -58.69 4.33 43.01
CA SER A 8 -58.10 3.55 44.14
C SER A 8 -57.42 2.28 43.60
N LEU A 9 -56.10 2.10 43.59
CA LEU A 9 -55.07 2.04 44.67
C LEU A 9 -54.64 0.59 44.97
N ARG A 10 -53.40 0.28 44.58
CA ARG A 10 -52.36 -0.54 45.26
C ARG A 10 -51.42 -1.09 44.18
N GLY A 11 -50.11 -0.94 44.22
CA GLY A 11 -49.17 -0.53 45.26
C GLY A 11 -47.82 -1.13 44.86
N GLY A 12 -46.75 -0.35 44.92
CA GLY A 12 -45.40 -0.83 44.58
C GLY A 12 -44.38 0.31 44.63
N PRO A 13 -43.78 0.57 45.81
CA PRO A 13 -42.68 1.50 45.97
C PRO A 13 -41.35 0.70 45.75
N GLU A 14 -40.16 1.20 45.45
CA GLU A 14 -39.48 2.43 45.82
C GLU A 14 -38.41 2.74 44.76
N GLY A 15 -38.24 4.03 44.47
CA GLY A 15 -37.11 4.51 43.68
C GLY A 15 -35.82 4.48 44.50
N ARG A 16 -34.69 4.49 43.78
CA ARG A 16 -33.48 5.14 44.26
C ARG A 16 -32.54 5.46 43.10
N TRP A 17 -32.54 6.72 42.68
CA TRP A 17 -31.42 7.31 41.95
C TRP A 17 -30.66 8.19 42.94
N ALA A 18 -29.36 7.91 43.14
CA ALA A 18 -28.38 8.91 43.58
C ALA A 18 -26.96 8.40 43.27
N HIS A 19 -26.19 9.30 42.66
CA HIS A 19 -24.84 9.17 42.15
C HIS A 19 -23.77 9.09 43.25
N ALA A 20 -22.62 8.44 42.97
CA ALA A 20 -21.27 9.00 43.21
C ALA A 20 -20.14 8.01 42.80
N ALA A 21 -19.33 8.46 41.84
CA ALA A 21 -17.85 8.42 41.73
C ALA A 21 -17.00 7.13 41.89
N SER A 22 -15.98 7.09 41.00
CA SER A 22 -14.63 6.50 41.12
C SER A 22 -14.49 4.98 40.88
N SER A 23 -13.53 4.44 40.11
CA SER A 23 -12.27 4.96 39.56
C SER A 23 -11.86 4.19 38.29
N SER A 24 -11.15 4.88 37.41
CA SER A 24 -10.32 4.35 36.33
C SER A 24 -9.26 3.35 36.82
N VAL A 25 -8.96 2.33 36.00
CA VAL A 25 -7.61 2.00 35.46
C VAL A 25 -7.54 0.53 35.00
N THR A 26 -7.30 0.38 33.68
CA THR A 26 -6.68 -0.74 32.93
C THR A 26 -7.13 -2.19 33.17
N GLU A 27 -7.55 -2.86 32.08
CA GLU A 27 -6.61 -3.79 31.44
C GLU A 27 -6.79 -3.81 29.91
N LYS A 28 -5.76 -3.28 29.27
CA LYS A 28 -5.55 -3.14 27.85
C LYS A 28 -5.31 -4.53 27.25
N THR A 29 -6.35 -5.20 26.77
CA THR A 29 -6.17 -6.34 25.86
C THR A 29 -5.63 -5.78 24.53
N PRO A 30 -4.41 -6.14 24.10
CA PRO A 30 -3.85 -5.58 22.89
C PRO A 30 -4.69 -6.02 21.68
N PRO A 31 -4.98 -5.13 20.72
CA PRO A 31 -5.47 -5.60 19.44
C PRO A 31 -4.42 -6.56 18.91
N ARG A 32 -4.86 -7.74 18.47
CA ARG A 32 -4.05 -8.66 17.67
C ARG A 32 -3.62 -7.87 16.44
N ALA A 33 -2.48 -7.19 16.56
CA ALA A 33 -1.74 -6.67 15.45
C ALA A 33 -1.45 -7.90 14.62
N ALA A 34 -2.25 -8.09 13.57
CA ALA A 34 -1.73 -8.61 12.34
C ALA A 34 -0.50 -7.74 12.11
N ARG A 35 0.66 -8.28 12.49
CA ARG A 35 1.95 -7.84 12.00
C ARG A 35 1.76 -7.97 10.50
N SER A 36 1.32 -6.89 9.88
CA SER A 36 1.64 -6.57 8.52
C SER A 36 3.15 -6.66 8.53
N SER A 37 3.64 -7.84 8.18
CA SER A 37 4.94 -8.01 7.60
C SER A 37 4.89 -7.16 6.33
N ALA A 38 5.00 -5.84 6.52
CA ALA A 38 5.72 -4.99 5.61
C ALA A 38 7.12 -5.58 5.62
N GLY A 39 7.27 -6.70 4.91
CA GLY A 39 8.57 -7.14 4.47
C GLY A 39 9.16 -5.88 3.88
N SER A 40 10.30 -5.46 4.43
CA SER A 40 11.11 -4.43 3.82
C SER A 40 11.30 -4.90 2.39
N ALA A 41 10.45 -4.39 1.51
CA ALA A 41 10.67 -4.56 0.10
C ALA A 41 12.02 -3.87 -0.08
N PRO A 42 13.01 -4.51 -0.72
CA PRO A 42 14.25 -3.83 -1.02
C PRO A 42 13.89 -2.45 -1.56
N THR A 43 14.53 -1.40 -1.03
CA THR A 43 14.24 0.00 -1.36
C THR A 43 14.11 0.22 -2.87
N ASP A 44 14.76 -0.64 -3.64
CA ASP A 44 14.73 -0.74 -5.09
C ASP A 44 13.47 -1.44 -5.63
N SER A 45 12.32 -1.28 -4.97
CA SER A 45 11.06 -1.80 -5.51
C SER A 45 9.94 -0.79 -5.54
N ILE A 46 9.30 -0.70 -6.71
CA ILE A 46 8.16 0.17 -6.98
C ILE A 46 6.91 -0.65 -7.24
N ARG A 47 5.73 -0.08 -6.97
CA ARG A 47 4.45 -0.76 -7.13
C ARG A 47 3.51 0.06 -7.99
N CYS A 48 2.84 -0.60 -8.93
CA CYS A 48 1.87 0.02 -9.82
C CYS A 48 0.62 -0.85 -9.94
N ARG A 49 -0.50 -0.22 -10.29
CA ARG A 49 -1.74 -0.88 -10.68
C ARG A 49 -2.20 -0.35 -12.03
N VAL A 50 -2.78 -1.21 -12.84
CA VAL A 50 -3.32 -0.86 -14.16
C VAL A 50 -4.48 -1.80 -14.48
N PRO A 51 -5.60 -1.33 -15.03
CA PRO A 51 -6.65 -2.21 -15.56
C PRO A 51 -6.14 -3.07 -16.73
N ALA A 52 -6.70 -4.26 -16.89
CA ALA A 52 -6.35 -5.14 -18.00
C ALA A 52 -6.84 -4.57 -19.33
N GLY A 53 -5.94 -4.46 -20.31
CA GLY A 53 -6.23 -3.84 -21.61
C GLY A 53 -5.74 -2.39 -21.72
N ASP A 54 -5.44 -1.75 -20.59
CA ASP A 54 -4.90 -0.40 -20.53
C ASP A 54 -3.38 -0.36 -20.70
N VAL A 55 -2.87 0.84 -20.94
CA VAL A 55 -1.43 1.12 -21.05
C VAL A 55 -0.91 1.63 -19.71
N LEU A 56 0.01 0.89 -19.10
CA LEU A 56 0.80 1.37 -17.98
C LEU A 56 1.93 2.25 -18.53
N ILE A 57 2.01 3.50 -18.08
CA ILE A 57 3.16 4.37 -18.31
C ILE A 57 3.65 4.83 -16.94
N THR A 58 4.94 4.64 -16.66
CA THR A 58 5.54 5.05 -15.38
C THR A 58 7.00 5.45 -15.55
N THR A 59 7.46 6.35 -14.70
CA THR A 59 8.86 6.79 -14.66
C THR A 59 9.60 6.01 -13.59
N LEU A 60 10.66 5.31 -14.00
CA LEU A 60 11.55 4.60 -13.10
C LEU A 60 12.37 5.60 -12.25
N PRO A 61 12.72 5.22 -11.00
CA PRO A 61 13.43 6.11 -10.08
C PRO A 61 14.72 6.69 -10.67
N GLU A 62 15.05 7.93 -10.31
CA GLU A 62 16.35 8.54 -10.65
C GLU A 62 17.49 7.99 -9.80
N ARG A 63 17.18 7.36 -8.65
CA ARG A 63 18.17 6.82 -7.73
C ARG A 63 17.80 5.40 -7.32
N VAL A 64 18.80 4.53 -7.29
CA VAL A 64 18.73 3.13 -6.85
C VAL A 64 19.91 2.91 -5.93
N ALA A 65 19.69 2.28 -4.76
CA ALA A 65 20.68 2.18 -3.68
C ALA A 65 21.44 3.49 -3.37
N GLY A 66 20.77 4.65 -3.47
CA GLY A 66 21.36 5.96 -3.21
C GLY A 66 22.22 6.56 -4.34
N ARG A 67 22.43 5.84 -5.44
CA ARG A 67 23.23 6.27 -6.60
C ARG A 67 22.35 6.80 -7.73
N THR A 68 22.82 7.80 -8.46
CA THR A 68 22.08 8.37 -9.60
C THR A 68 22.14 7.43 -10.80
N VAL A 69 20.97 7.05 -11.29
CA VAL A 69 20.80 6.16 -12.43
C VAL A 69 20.78 6.97 -13.71
N ALA A 70 21.72 6.69 -14.61
CA ALA A 70 21.76 7.30 -15.95
C ALA A 70 20.73 6.66 -16.89
N ALA A 71 20.56 5.34 -16.83
CA ALA A 71 19.62 4.60 -17.67
C ALA A 71 19.23 3.26 -17.03
N TYR A 72 18.20 2.62 -17.56
CA TYR A 72 17.83 1.25 -17.20
C TYR A 72 17.91 0.33 -18.42
N ASP A 73 18.23 -0.94 -18.18
CA ASP A 73 18.06 -2.02 -19.15
C ASP A 73 16.89 -2.92 -18.69
N MET A 74 16.06 -3.41 -19.62
CA MET A 74 15.00 -4.38 -19.30
C MET A 74 15.58 -5.79 -19.20
N LEU A 75 15.43 -6.44 -18.03
CA LEU A 75 15.89 -7.81 -17.81
C LEU A 75 14.75 -8.83 -17.93
N ARG A 76 13.64 -8.55 -17.25
CA ARG A 76 12.44 -9.40 -17.27
C ARG A 76 11.23 -8.49 -17.34
N THR A 77 10.67 -8.34 -18.52
CA THR A 77 9.45 -7.56 -18.76
C THR A 77 8.49 -8.34 -19.66
N PRO A 78 7.17 -8.11 -19.53
CA PRO A 78 6.18 -8.70 -20.41
C PRO A 78 6.37 -8.30 -21.88
N ALA A 79 5.76 -9.06 -22.79
CA ALA A 79 5.65 -8.63 -24.18
C ALA A 79 4.91 -7.29 -24.29
N LEU A 80 5.14 -6.56 -25.38
CA LEU A 80 4.58 -5.22 -25.61
C LEU A 80 4.95 -4.19 -24.53
N SER A 81 6.07 -4.42 -23.85
CA SER A 81 6.71 -3.43 -23.00
C SER A 81 7.92 -2.84 -23.71
N ASN A 82 8.23 -1.58 -23.42
CA ASN A 82 9.47 -0.96 -23.83
C ASN A 82 9.82 0.20 -22.90
N LEU A 83 11.06 0.66 -22.98
CA LEU A 83 11.69 1.56 -22.05
C LEU A 83 12.45 2.62 -22.85
N ALA A 84 12.07 3.89 -22.64
CA ALA A 84 12.75 5.04 -23.22
C ALA A 84 13.43 5.83 -22.09
N GLY A 85 14.74 5.66 -21.94
CA GLY A 85 15.50 6.24 -20.83
C GLY A 85 15.04 5.68 -19.49
N ARG A 86 14.25 6.47 -18.74
CA ARG A 86 13.61 6.06 -17.47
C ARG A 86 12.09 5.87 -17.59
N SER A 87 11.49 6.17 -18.73
CA SER A 87 10.05 6.02 -18.94
C SER A 87 9.74 4.62 -19.43
N PHE A 88 9.13 3.82 -18.58
CA PHE A 88 8.64 2.48 -18.91
C PHE A 88 7.21 2.56 -19.41
N PHE A 89 6.91 1.83 -20.48
CA PHE A 89 5.55 1.61 -20.93
C PHE A 89 5.27 0.12 -21.13
N TRP A 90 4.02 -0.27 -20.88
CA TRP A 90 3.53 -1.60 -21.16
C TRP A 90 2.05 -1.55 -21.53
N ARG A 91 1.73 -2.04 -22.73
CA ARG A 91 0.35 -2.26 -23.16
C ARG A 91 -0.12 -3.62 -22.65
N THR A 92 -0.94 -3.61 -21.61
CA THR A 92 -1.48 -4.85 -21.03
C THR A 92 -2.56 -5.44 -21.92
N ARG A 93 -2.84 -6.73 -21.73
CA ARG A 93 -3.91 -7.48 -22.37
C ARG A 93 -4.81 -8.13 -21.31
N PRO A 94 -6.04 -8.55 -21.67
CA PRO A 94 -6.93 -9.25 -20.73
C PRO A 94 -6.29 -10.48 -20.05
N HIS A 95 -5.42 -11.22 -20.75
CA HIS A 95 -4.73 -12.38 -20.18
C HIS A 95 -3.55 -12.03 -19.26
N ASP A 96 -3.16 -10.76 -19.18
CA ASP A 96 -2.12 -10.30 -18.27
C ASP A 96 -2.66 -10.03 -16.86
N GLN A 97 -3.93 -10.36 -16.56
CA GLN A 97 -4.49 -10.19 -15.22
C GLN A 97 -3.65 -10.88 -14.14
N GLY A 98 -3.56 -10.24 -12.98
CA GLY A 98 -2.80 -10.73 -11.84
C GLY A 98 -1.54 -9.94 -11.54
N ARG A 99 -0.61 -10.56 -10.80
CA ARG A 99 0.58 -9.88 -10.26
C ARG A 99 1.83 -10.23 -11.06
N HIS A 100 2.51 -9.21 -11.56
CA HIS A 100 3.74 -9.33 -12.35
C HIS A 100 4.91 -8.71 -11.62
N ARG A 101 6.05 -9.39 -11.65
CA ARG A 101 7.33 -8.87 -11.17
C ARG A 101 8.25 -8.60 -12.36
N LEU A 102 8.45 -7.32 -12.62
CA LEU A 102 9.31 -6.80 -13.67
C LEU A 102 10.68 -6.47 -13.07
N LEU A 103 11.76 -6.76 -13.81
CA LEU A 103 13.13 -6.52 -13.37
C LEU A 103 13.86 -5.64 -14.38
N PHE A 104 14.54 -4.63 -13.85
CA PHE A 104 15.35 -3.69 -14.61
C PHE A 104 16.77 -3.63 -14.02
N ARG A 105 17.78 -3.54 -14.86
CA ARG A 105 19.16 -3.28 -14.44
C ARG A 105 19.42 -1.78 -14.45
N ALA A 106 19.82 -1.21 -13.31
CA ALA A 106 20.25 0.17 -13.26
C ALA A 106 21.65 0.32 -13.88
N ARG A 107 21.82 1.32 -14.74
CA ARG A 107 23.11 1.79 -15.24
C ARG A 107 23.41 3.12 -14.59
N PHE A 108 24.47 3.17 -13.80
CA PHE A 108 24.88 4.35 -13.06
C PHE A 108 25.80 5.25 -13.90
N ASP A 109 25.82 6.54 -13.58
CA ASP A 109 26.82 7.45 -14.13
C ASP A 109 28.18 7.16 -13.48
N THR A 110 29.16 6.73 -14.28
CA THR A 110 30.49 6.34 -13.82
C THR A 110 31.45 7.53 -13.64
N THR A 111 30.98 8.76 -13.83
CA THR A 111 31.83 9.96 -13.69
C THR A 111 32.37 10.15 -12.27
N ALA A 112 31.74 9.55 -11.25
CA ALA A 112 32.34 9.41 -9.93
C ALA A 112 33.36 8.25 -9.93
N ALA A 113 34.65 8.57 -9.77
CA ALA A 113 35.76 7.61 -9.83
C ALA A 113 35.63 6.39 -8.89
N ALA A 114 34.77 6.46 -7.87
CA ALA A 114 34.49 5.39 -6.92
C ALA A 114 33.49 4.32 -7.42
N ASP A 115 32.71 4.58 -8.47
CA ASP A 115 31.56 3.73 -8.84
C ASP A 115 31.85 2.72 -9.97
N ARG A 116 33.05 2.77 -10.57
CA ARG A 116 33.41 1.93 -11.74
C ARG A 116 33.50 0.42 -11.45
N THR A 117 33.62 0.03 -10.19
CA THR A 117 33.76 -1.37 -9.77
C THR A 117 32.49 -1.92 -9.10
N ALA A 118 31.46 -1.07 -8.92
CA ALA A 118 30.26 -1.48 -8.22
C ALA A 118 29.36 -2.33 -9.12
N ALA A 119 28.85 -3.43 -8.57
CA ALA A 119 27.90 -4.29 -9.28
C ALA A 119 26.65 -3.48 -9.69
N PRO A 120 26.06 -3.78 -10.86
CA PRO A 120 24.81 -3.14 -11.26
C PRO A 120 23.67 -3.56 -10.32
N ASP A 121 22.90 -2.59 -9.86
CA ASP A 121 21.73 -2.89 -9.02
C ASP A 121 20.52 -3.26 -9.87
N THR A 122 19.63 -4.04 -9.29
CA THR A 122 18.38 -4.45 -9.93
C THR A 122 17.20 -3.74 -9.27
N LEU A 123 16.40 -3.03 -10.06
CA LEU A 123 15.11 -2.48 -9.66
C LEU A 123 14.01 -3.50 -9.95
N ALA A 124 13.14 -3.76 -8.96
CA ALA A 124 11.97 -4.61 -9.11
C ALA A 124 10.68 -3.78 -9.15
N MET A 125 9.94 -3.83 -10.26
CA MET A 125 8.60 -3.25 -10.32
C MET A 125 7.54 -4.33 -10.16
N ILE A 126 6.64 -4.14 -9.20
CA ILE A 126 5.50 -5.02 -8.97
C ILE A 126 4.27 -4.36 -9.58
N VAL A 127 3.75 -4.94 -10.66
CA VAL A 127 2.52 -4.46 -11.31
C VAL A 127 1.40 -5.41 -10.95
N THR A 128 0.29 -4.88 -10.44
CA THR A 128 -0.96 -5.63 -10.32
C THR A 128 -1.88 -5.18 -11.46
N VAL A 129 -2.14 -6.09 -12.40
CA VAL A 129 -3.11 -5.90 -13.47
C VAL A 129 -4.47 -6.34 -12.93
N THR A 130 -5.40 -5.40 -12.83
CA THR A 130 -6.75 -5.64 -12.29
C THR A 130 -7.73 -5.97 -13.40
N SER A 131 -8.77 -6.71 -13.07
CA SER A 131 -10.00 -6.69 -13.87
C SER A 131 -10.57 -5.27 -13.85
N ASP A 132 -11.21 -4.88 -14.95
CA ASP A 132 -12.04 -3.66 -15.02
C ASP A 132 -13.24 -3.77 -14.06
#